data_AF-A0A518D118-F1
#
_entry.id   AF-A0A518D118-F1
#
_cell.length_a   1.000
_cell.length_b   1.000
_cell.length_c   1.000
_cell.angle_alpha   90.00
_cell.angle_beta   90.00
_cell.angle_gamma   90.00
#
_symmetry.space_group_name_H-M   'P 1'
#
loop_
_entity.id
_entity.type
_entity.pdbx_description
1 polymer ?
#
loop_
_entity_poly.entity_id
_entity_poly.type
_entity_poly.pdbx_seq_one_letter_code
_entity_poly.pdbx_strand_id
1 'polypeptide(L)'
;MVEEAKLERSESGLRPAGAGWFVVNLAEAHWNSCEGAGRWCSFEGTAAEARFGEVGINVHVLEPGERNCQYHAEDAQESFLVLSGSCTLIVEGAERALVAGDFFHCPAWTRHVLVGSGTGPCAIVMVGARRPEIEIDYPVDRVALSHGAGVTQRTSDPKVAYADFPAVVPAPSPWPLAD
;
A
#
# COMPACT_ATOMS: atom_id res chain seq x y z
N MET A 1 15.87 -19.82 21.05
CA MET A 1 15.71 -19.68 19.59
C MET A 1 14.49 -18.81 19.34
N VAL A 2 14.33 -18.20 18.16
CA VAL A 2 13.10 -17.46 17.85
C VAL A 2 12.06 -18.49 17.40
N GLU A 3 10.85 -18.43 17.97
CA GLU A 3 9.76 -19.37 17.69
C GLU A 3 9.07 -19.05 16.36
N GLU A 4 8.54 -20.07 15.70
CA GLU A 4 7.71 -19.93 14.50
C GLU A 4 6.30 -19.50 14.91
N ALA A 5 5.79 -18.43 14.30
CA ALA A 5 4.42 -17.98 14.49
C ALA A 5 3.45 -18.92 13.78
N LYS A 6 2.41 -19.35 14.50
CA LYS A 6 1.31 -20.12 13.89
C LYS A 6 0.55 -19.23 12.90
N LEU A 7 0.29 -19.75 11.70
CA LEU A 7 -0.64 -19.13 10.76
C LEU A 7 -2.08 -19.54 11.07
N GLU A 8 -3.00 -18.58 11.00
CA GLU A 8 -4.44 -18.80 11.09
C GLU A 8 -5.13 -18.48 9.77
N ARG A 9 -6.21 -19.21 9.49
CA ARG A 9 -7.08 -18.99 8.33
C ARG A 9 -8.10 -17.90 8.67
N SER A 10 -8.03 -16.79 7.95
CA SER A 10 -9.09 -15.78 7.86
C SER A 10 -10.03 -16.09 6.69
N GLU A 11 -11.05 -15.27 6.48
CA GLU A 11 -11.96 -15.41 5.32
C GLU A 11 -11.28 -15.25 3.96
N SER A 12 -10.15 -14.53 3.89
CA SER A 12 -9.46 -14.18 2.64
C SER A 12 -7.99 -14.62 2.60
N GLY A 13 -7.58 -15.57 3.46
CA GLY A 13 -6.25 -16.17 3.43
C GLY A 13 -5.59 -16.37 4.79
N LEU A 14 -4.30 -16.67 4.79
CA LEU A 14 -3.49 -16.95 5.97
C LEU A 14 -2.82 -15.67 6.51
N ARG A 15 -2.78 -15.53 7.83
CA ARG A 15 -2.05 -14.46 8.53
C ARG A 15 -1.43 -14.99 9.83
N PRO A 16 -0.36 -14.38 10.37
CA PRO A 16 0.20 -14.80 11.65
C PRO A 16 -0.79 -14.54 12.79
N ALA A 17 -0.91 -15.51 13.70
CA ALA A 17 -1.78 -15.40 14.88
C ALA A 17 -1.12 -14.63 16.03
N GLY A 18 0.20 -14.41 16.00
CA GLY A 18 0.96 -13.75 17.05
C GLY A 18 2.42 -13.52 16.66
N ALA A 19 3.26 -13.27 17.67
CA ALA A 19 4.71 -13.07 17.48
C ALA A 19 5.43 -14.33 16.96
N GLY A 20 6.55 -14.12 16.26
CA GLY A 20 7.43 -15.18 15.75
C GLY A 20 7.79 -14.98 14.27
N TRP A 21 8.64 -15.85 13.73
CA TRP A 21 8.93 -15.89 12.29
C TRP A 21 7.92 -16.78 11.56
N PHE A 22 7.66 -16.55 10.28
CA PHE A 22 6.79 -17.42 9.48
C PHE A 22 7.15 -17.34 7.99
N VAL A 23 6.64 -18.30 7.22
CA VAL A 23 6.68 -18.27 5.75
C VAL A 23 5.26 -18.42 5.24
N VAL A 24 4.83 -17.51 4.36
CA VAL A 24 3.52 -17.58 3.70
C VAL A 24 3.67 -17.20 2.23
N ASN A 25 3.01 -17.94 1.34
CA ASN A 25 2.95 -17.59 -0.07
C ASN A 25 1.93 -16.46 -0.29
N LEU A 26 2.23 -15.53 -1.19
CA LEU A 26 1.34 -14.41 -1.52
C LEU A 26 -0.04 -14.87 -2.03
N ALA A 27 -0.11 -16.02 -2.72
CA ALA A 27 -1.34 -16.64 -3.18
C ALA A 27 -2.24 -17.16 -2.03
N GLU A 28 -1.64 -17.45 -0.88
CA GLU A 28 -2.33 -18.01 0.29
C GLU A 28 -2.54 -17.00 1.41
N ALA A 29 -1.83 -15.87 1.38
CA ALA A 29 -1.86 -14.84 2.42
C ALA A 29 -3.22 -14.11 2.48
N HIS A 30 -3.52 -13.49 3.61
CA HIS A 30 -4.72 -12.67 3.79
C HIS A 30 -4.64 -11.38 2.96
N TRP A 31 -5.71 -11.07 2.24
CA TRP A 31 -5.84 -9.86 1.43
C TRP A 31 -7.06 -9.03 1.81
N ASN A 32 -6.90 -7.72 1.66
CA ASN A 32 -7.96 -6.72 1.77
C ASN A 32 -8.12 -5.98 0.44
N SER A 33 -9.27 -5.36 0.25
CA SER A 33 -9.55 -4.47 -0.88
C SER A 33 -10.36 -3.26 -0.44
N CYS A 34 -10.24 -2.18 -1.19
CA CYS A 34 -11.07 -1.00 -1.08
C CYS A 34 -11.39 -0.54 -2.50
N GLU A 35 -12.66 -0.26 -2.78
CA GLU A 35 -13.09 0.16 -4.12
C GLU A 35 -12.36 1.44 -4.55
N GLY A 36 -11.70 1.40 -5.72
CA GLY A 36 -10.91 2.51 -6.25
C GLY A 36 -9.51 2.63 -5.63
N ALA A 37 -9.15 1.75 -4.71
CA ALA A 37 -7.84 1.68 -4.07
C ALA A 37 -7.22 0.27 -4.09
N GLY A 38 -7.70 -0.60 -4.99
CA GLY A 38 -7.10 -1.90 -5.26
C GLY A 38 -7.14 -2.88 -4.09
N ARG A 39 -6.21 -3.84 -4.13
CA ARG A 39 -6.08 -4.91 -3.13
C ARG A 39 -4.69 -4.92 -2.54
N TRP A 40 -4.55 -5.25 -1.26
CA TRP A 40 -3.24 -5.35 -0.64
C TRP A 40 -3.15 -6.49 0.38
N CYS A 41 -1.93 -6.99 0.54
CA CYS A 41 -1.52 -7.93 1.58
C CYS A 41 -0.42 -7.31 2.42
N SER A 42 -0.67 -7.07 3.71
CA SER A 42 0.33 -6.53 4.65
C SER A 42 1.17 -7.59 5.35
N PHE A 43 0.86 -8.87 5.16
CA PHE A 43 1.43 -10.02 5.88
C PHE A 43 1.27 -9.98 7.43
N GLU A 44 0.72 -8.92 8.00
CA GLU A 44 0.49 -8.74 9.44
C GLU A 44 -0.79 -9.45 9.92
N GLY A 45 -0.81 -9.83 11.20
CA GLY A 45 -2.00 -10.32 11.89
C GLY A 45 -2.80 -9.19 12.55
N THR A 46 -3.95 -9.53 13.13
CA THR A 46 -4.79 -8.56 13.87
C THR A 46 -4.32 -8.33 15.31
N ALA A 47 -3.57 -9.27 15.87
CA ALA A 47 -2.98 -9.14 17.19
C ALA A 47 -1.84 -8.11 17.16
N ALA A 48 -1.66 -7.33 18.22
CA ALA A 48 -0.66 -6.26 18.25
C ALA A 48 0.77 -6.80 18.06
N GLU A 49 1.04 -7.96 18.65
CA GLU A 49 2.29 -8.71 18.55
C GLU A 49 2.53 -9.37 17.17
N ALA A 50 1.50 -9.42 16.31
CA ALA A 50 1.58 -9.90 14.94
C ALA A 50 1.83 -8.77 13.92
N ARG A 51 1.99 -7.52 14.40
CA ARG A 51 2.41 -6.37 13.59
C ARG A 51 3.92 -6.22 13.60
N PHE A 52 4.49 -5.79 12.49
CA PHE A 52 5.93 -5.57 12.40
C PHE A 52 6.29 -4.24 13.05
N GLY A 53 7.32 -4.25 13.91
CA GLY A 53 7.68 -3.07 14.71
C GLY A 53 8.53 -2.03 13.97
N GLU A 54 9.38 -2.46 13.05
CA GLU A 54 10.40 -1.59 12.42
C GLU A 54 9.97 -1.04 11.06
N VAL A 55 9.29 -1.87 10.26
CA VAL A 55 8.82 -1.49 8.93
C VAL A 55 7.42 -2.05 8.70
N GLY A 56 6.60 -1.29 7.96
CA GLY A 56 5.46 -1.85 7.25
C GLY A 56 5.95 -2.35 5.90
N ILE A 57 5.53 -3.55 5.50
CA ILE A 57 5.73 -4.05 4.14
C ILE A 57 4.40 -4.59 3.63
N ASN A 58 4.06 -4.28 2.38
CA ASN A 58 2.90 -4.85 1.73
C ASN A 58 3.15 -5.09 0.24
N VAL A 59 2.33 -5.96 -0.35
CA VAL A 59 2.13 -6.00 -1.80
C VAL A 59 0.77 -5.38 -2.09
N HIS A 60 0.74 -4.36 -2.93
CA HIS A 60 -0.47 -3.69 -3.40
C HIS A 60 -0.67 -3.99 -4.88
N VAL A 61 -1.88 -4.36 -5.27
CA VAL A 61 -2.30 -4.58 -6.65
C VAL A 61 -3.34 -3.54 -7.02
N LEU A 62 -3.05 -2.74 -8.05
CA LEU A 62 -3.91 -1.66 -8.56
C LEU A 62 -4.39 -1.98 -9.97
N GLU A 63 -5.70 -1.93 -10.20
CA GLU A 63 -6.25 -1.87 -11.54
C GLU A 63 -6.01 -0.48 -12.18
N PRO A 64 -6.13 -0.34 -13.51
CA PRO A 64 -6.02 0.96 -14.16
C PRO A 64 -6.97 2.01 -13.57
N GLY A 65 -6.42 3.12 -13.09
CA GLY A 65 -7.15 4.23 -12.45
C GLY A 65 -7.32 4.10 -10.94
N GLU A 66 -6.99 2.96 -10.32
CA GLU A 66 -6.98 2.82 -8.87
C GLU A 66 -5.72 3.43 -8.24
N ARG A 67 -5.84 3.97 -7.03
CA ARG A 67 -4.73 4.60 -6.30
C ARG A 67 -4.35 3.81 -5.05
N ASN A 68 -3.07 3.74 -4.71
CA ASN A 68 -2.68 3.03 -3.49
C ASN A 68 -3.10 3.76 -2.20
N CYS A 69 -3.17 5.09 -2.24
CA CYS A 69 -3.45 5.95 -1.10
C CYS A 69 -3.92 7.34 -1.54
N GLN A 70 -4.09 8.27 -0.60
CA GLN A 70 -4.19 9.69 -0.92
C GLN A 70 -2.80 10.29 -1.08
N TYR A 71 -2.64 11.24 -2.00
CA TYR A 71 -1.41 12.01 -2.17
C TYR A 71 -0.99 12.67 -0.87
N HIS A 72 0.20 12.31 -0.40
CA HIS A 72 0.69 12.69 0.91
C HIS A 72 2.22 12.74 0.94
N ALA A 73 2.73 13.27 2.05
CA ALA A 73 4.14 13.20 2.43
C ALA A 73 4.22 12.92 3.93
N GLU A 74 5.18 12.10 4.35
CA GLU A 74 5.42 11.79 5.76
C GLU A 74 6.90 12.00 6.16
N ASP A 75 7.17 12.16 7.46
CA ASP A 75 8.53 12.35 7.98
C ASP A 75 9.38 11.06 8.04
N ALA A 76 8.78 9.94 7.61
CA ALA A 76 9.40 8.63 7.48
C ALA A 76 9.81 8.35 6.02
N GLN A 77 10.74 7.42 5.85
CA GLN A 77 11.18 6.99 4.52
C GLN A 77 10.31 5.83 4.05
N GLU A 78 9.99 5.86 2.76
CA GLU A 78 9.32 4.77 2.06
C GLU A 78 10.10 4.33 0.81
N SER A 79 9.76 3.17 0.27
CA SER A 79 10.39 2.61 -0.92
C SER A 79 9.43 1.68 -1.65
N PHE A 80 9.45 1.75 -2.97
CA PHE A 80 8.48 1.09 -3.84
C PHE A 80 9.21 0.34 -4.95
N LEU A 81 8.79 -0.89 -5.25
CA LEU A 81 9.29 -1.67 -6.38
C LEU A 81 8.10 -2.24 -7.16
N VAL A 82 8.00 -1.89 -8.44
CA VAL A 82 6.97 -2.46 -9.32
C VAL A 82 7.38 -3.88 -9.70
N LEU A 83 6.58 -4.87 -9.30
CA LEU A 83 6.82 -6.28 -9.59
C LEU A 83 6.26 -6.69 -10.96
N SER A 84 5.11 -6.13 -11.35
CA SER A 84 4.41 -6.45 -12.60
C SER A 84 3.49 -5.30 -12.99
N GLY A 85 3.15 -5.21 -14.28
CA GLY A 85 2.28 -4.17 -14.83
C GLY A 85 2.94 -2.80 -14.91
N SER A 86 2.12 -1.75 -14.86
CA SER A 86 2.56 -0.35 -14.93
C SER A 86 1.70 0.54 -14.05
N CYS A 87 2.31 1.59 -13.50
CA CYS A 87 1.58 2.64 -12.78
C CYS A 87 2.14 4.02 -13.11
N THR A 88 1.32 5.04 -12.88
CA THR A 88 1.76 6.43 -12.83
C THR A 88 2.13 6.77 -11.39
N LEU A 89 3.40 7.11 -11.16
CA LEU A 89 3.84 7.80 -9.96
C LEU A 89 3.56 9.30 -10.15
N ILE A 90 2.80 9.88 -9.24
CA ILE A 90 2.68 11.33 -9.11
C ILE A 90 3.59 11.70 -7.95
N VAL A 91 4.66 12.45 -8.22
CA VAL A 91 5.67 12.83 -7.21
C VAL A 91 6.01 14.31 -7.37
N GLU A 92 5.96 15.07 -6.27
CA GLU A 92 6.19 16.52 -6.25
C GLU A 92 5.41 17.29 -7.34
N GLY A 93 4.16 16.89 -7.57
CA GLY A 93 3.26 17.49 -8.57
C GLY A 93 3.60 17.16 -10.03
N ALA A 94 4.42 16.13 -10.28
CA ALA A 94 4.79 15.67 -11.62
C ALA A 94 4.49 14.18 -11.82
N GLU A 95 4.12 13.82 -13.05
CA GLU A 95 3.90 12.42 -13.44
C GLU A 95 5.20 11.75 -13.90
N ARG A 96 5.33 10.47 -13.53
CA ARG A 96 6.36 9.54 -13.98
C ARG A 96 5.68 8.19 -14.25
N ALA A 97 5.83 7.67 -15.47
CA ALA A 97 5.43 6.30 -15.76
C ALA A 97 6.45 5.33 -15.15
N LEU A 98 5.96 4.34 -14.41
CA LEU A 98 6.76 3.24 -13.88
C LEU A 98 6.27 1.92 -14.48
N VAL A 99 7.20 1.02 -14.76
CA VAL A 99 6.94 -0.34 -15.25
C VAL A 99 7.63 -1.38 -14.35
N ALA A 100 7.33 -2.66 -14.54
CA ALA A 100 7.98 -3.75 -13.82
C ALA A 100 9.51 -3.61 -13.81
N GLY A 101 10.09 -3.70 -12.60
CA GLY A 101 11.51 -3.51 -12.35
C GLY A 101 11.92 -2.09 -11.94
N ASP A 102 11.05 -1.09 -12.09
CA ASP A 102 11.32 0.27 -11.62
C ASP A 102 11.23 0.36 -10.09
N PHE A 103 12.24 0.99 -9.51
CA PHE A 103 12.34 1.27 -8.08
C PHE A 103 12.20 2.77 -7.82
N PHE A 104 11.36 3.13 -6.85
CA PHE A 104 11.21 4.50 -6.37
C PHE A 104 11.66 4.58 -4.90
N HIS A 105 12.75 5.30 -4.67
CA HIS A 105 13.16 5.74 -3.35
C HIS A 105 12.39 7.00 -2.96
N CYS A 106 11.66 6.94 -1.85
CA CYS A 106 10.86 8.03 -1.33
C CYS A 106 11.45 8.51 0.02
N PRO A 107 12.40 9.47 0.01
CA PRO A 107 12.90 10.03 1.26
C PRO A 107 11.79 10.84 1.95
N ALA A 108 11.96 11.06 3.26
CA ALA A 108 11.02 11.83 4.06
C ALA A 108 10.60 13.15 3.39
N TRP A 109 9.32 13.46 3.54
CA TRP A 109 8.61 14.62 3.00
C TRP A 109 8.44 14.66 1.48
N THR A 110 8.82 13.58 0.77
CA THR A 110 8.52 13.46 -0.66
C THR A 110 7.02 13.24 -0.84
N ARG A 111 6.37 14.18 -1.51
CA ARG A 111 4.93 14.10 -1.80
C ARG A 111 4.70 13.13 -2.93
N HIS A 112 3.88 12.12 -2.69
CA HIS A 112 3.69 11.07 -3.69
C HIS A 112 2.34 10.35 -3.59
N VAL A 113 1.97 9.69 -4.68
CA VAL A 113 0.93 8.64 -4.78
C VAL A 113 1.20 7.80 -6.03
N LEU A 114 0.79 6.53 -6.01
CA LEU A 114 0.86 5.65 -7.18
C LEU A 114 -0.55 5.32 -7.65
N VAL A 115 -0.77 5.43 -8.96
CA VAL A 115 -2.06 5.15 -9.63
C VAL A 115 -1.83 4.08 -10.68
N GLY A 116 -2.59 2.98 -10.65
CA GLY A 116 -2.52 1.92 -11.64
C GLY A 116 -2.72 2.48 -13.06
N SER A 117 -1.94 2.00 -14.01
CA SER A 117 -1.98 2.48 -15.41
C SER A 117 -1.89 1.32 -16.40
N GLY A 118 -2.06 1.62 -17.68
CA GLY A 118 -2.03 0.61 -18.74
C GLY A 118 -3.35 -0.15 -18.87
N THR A 119 -3.29 -1.42 -19.25
CA THR A 119 -4.47 -2.24 -19.60
C THR A 119 -4.80 -3.33 -18.60
N GLY A 120 -4.03 -3.46 -17.52
CA GLY A 120 -4.17 -4.55 -16.55
C GLY A 120 -3.57 -4.20 -15.19
N PRO A 121 -3.58 -5.16 -14.25
CA PRO A 121 -3.19 -4.92 -12.87
C PRO A 121 -1.69 -4.61 -12.73
N CYS A 122 -1.37 -3.73 -11.79
CA CYS A 122 -0.01 -3.38 -11.39
C CYS A 122 0.27 -3.85 -9.97
N ALA A 123 1.27 -4.73 -9.78
CA ALA A 123 1.69 -5.20 -8.46
C ALA A 123 2.93 -4.42 -8.00
N ILE A 124 2.89 -3.91 -6.77
CA ILE A 124 3.92 -3.05 -6.20
C ILE A 124 4.24 -3.54 -4.79
N VAL A 125 5.51 -3.79 -4.48
CA VAL A 125 5.96 -3.93 -3.10
C VAL A 125 6.20 -2.55 -2.54
N MET A 126 5.61 -2.27 -1.38
CA MET A 126 5.76 -1.00 -0.66
C MET A 126 6.33 -1.28 0.72
N VAL A 127 7.37 -0.53 1.09
CA VAL A 127 8.01 -0.61 2.41
C VAL A 127 8.07 0.78 2.99
N GLY A 128 7.63 0.95 4.24
CA GLY A 128 7.69 2.21 4.97
C GLY A 128 8.27 2.02 6.37
N ALA A 129 9.12 2.94 6.81
CA ALA A 129 9.66 2.93 8.15
C ALA A 129 8.55 3.19 9.19
N ARG A 130 8.51 2.42 10.28
CA ARG A 130 7.60 2.68 11.39
C ARG A 130 8.29 3.49 12.47
N ARG A 131 7.57 4.48 12.99
CA ARG A 131 7.96 5.28 14.16
C ARG A 131 6.79 5.34 15.14
N PRO A 132 7.05 5.52 16.45
CA PRO A 132 5.98 5.70 17.44
C PRO A 132 5.04 6.85 17.08
N GLU A 133 5.61 7.91 16.49
CA GLU A 133 4.90 9.07 15.95
C GLU A 133 5.41 9.29 14.52
N ILE A 134 4.47 9.42 13.58
CA ILE A 134 4.73 9.80 12.20
C ILE A 134 3.97 11.09 11.96
N GLU A 135 4.67 12.10 11.45
CA GLU A 135 4.03 13.31 10.93
C GLU A 135 3.65 13.07 9.47
N ILE A 136 2.43 13.45 9.11
CA ILE A 136 1.89 13.28 7.75
C ILE A 136 1.17 14.54 7.30
N ASP A 137 1.33 14.87 6.03
CA ASP A 137 0.65 15.98 5.37
C ASP A 137 0.00 15.50 4.08
N TYR A 138 -1.27 15.86 3.88
CA TYR A 138 -2.01 15.65 2.65
C TYR A 138 -2.19 17.01 1.97
N PRO A 139 -1.25 17.43 1.10
CA PRO A 139 -1.35 18.69 0.38
C PRO A 139 -2.39 18.60 -0.75
N VAL A 140 -2.95 19.76 -1.10
CA VAL A 140 -3.74 19.88 -2.33
C VAL A 140 -2.78 19.94 -3.51
N ASP A 141 -2.93 19.00 -4.45
CA ASP A 141 -2.14 18.97 -5.69
C ASP A 141 -3.05 18.74 -6.89
N ARG A 142 -2.86 19.55 -7.95
CA ARG A 142 -3.74 19.52 -9.13
C ARG A 142 -3.58 18.24 -9.93
N VAL A 143 -2.37 17.70 -10.03
CA VAL A 143 -2.11 16.47 -10.79
C VAL A 143 -2.71 15.30 -10.03
N ALA A 144 -2.47 15.19 -8.72
CA ALA A 144 -3.10 14.17 -7.88
C ALA A 144 -4.64 14.21 -7.97
N LEU A 145 -5.24 15.41 -7.91
CA LEU A 145 -6.70 15.58 -8.06
C LEU A 145 -7.21 15.15 -9.44
N SER A 146 -6.47 15.36 -10.52
CA SER A 146 -6.88 14.90 -11.86
C SER A 146 -6.92 13.37 -12.00
N HIS A 147 -6.22 12.65 -11.13
CA HIS A 147 -6.27 11.18 -11.03
C HIS A 147 -7.21 10.69 -9.91
N GLY A 148 -7.96 11.59 -9.26
CA GLY A 148 -8.80 11.23 -8.11
C GLY A 148 -8.02 10.73 -6.89
N ALA A 149 -6.75 11.10 -6.79
CA ALA A 149 -5.80 10.58 -5.81
C ALA A 149 -5.26 11.62 -4.83
N GLY A 150 -6.00 12.71 -4.62
CA GLY A 150 -5.62 13.75 -3.67
C GLY A 150 -6.81 14.28 -2.87
N VAL A 151 -6.51 15.13 -1.89
CA VAL A 151 -7.49 15.84 -1.08
C VAL A 151 -7.83 17.20 -1.68
N THR A 152 -9.08 17.65 -1.52
CA THR A 152 -9.52 18.98 -1.97
C THR A 152 -9.23 20.09 -0.96
N GLN A 153 -8.93 19.71 0.28
CA GLN A 153 -8.48 20.61 1.35
C GLN A 153 -7.28 19.99 2.05
N ARG A 154 -6.22 20.78 2.26
CA ARG A 154 -5.02 20.33 2.97
C ARG A 154 -5.38 19.90 4.39
N THR A 155 -4.86 18.76 4.82
CA THR A 155 -5.05 18.23 6.17
C THR A 155 -3.82 17.44 6.60
N SER A 156 -3.60 17.33 7.91
CA SER A 156 -2.64 16.39 8.51
C SER A 156 -3.36 15.26 9.27
N ASP A 157 -4.70 15.22 9.21
CA ASP A 157 -5.52 14.17 9.83
C ASP A 157 -5.92 13.13 8.77
N PRO A 158 -5.40 11.88 8.84
CA PRO A 158 -5.81 10.81 7.94
C PRO A 158 -7.32 10.55 7.96
N LYS A 159 -8.02 10.74 9.08
CA LYS A 159 -9.49 10.55 9.13
C LYS A 159 -10.22 11.53 8.23
N VAL A 160 -9.69 12.75 8.09
CA VAL A 160 -10.22 13.77 7.18
C VAL A 160 -9.84 13.43 5.74
N ALA A 161 -8.58 13.05 5.49
CA ALA A 161 -8.10 12.72 4.14
C ALA A 161 -8.83 11.51 3.52
N TYR A 162 -9.28 10.57 4.36
CA TYR A 162 -9.96 9.33 3.97
C TYR A 162 -11.45 9.32 4.33
N ALA A 163 -12.06 10.46 4.68
CA ALA A 163 -13.47 10.50 5.12
C ALA A 163 -14.46 9.90 4.11
N ASP A 164 -14.16 10.04 2.81
CA ASP A 164 -15.00 9.56 1.71
C ASP A 164 -14.53 8.21 1.13
N PHE A 165 -13.54 7.54 1.73
CA PHE A 165 -13.07 6.25 1.22
C PHE A 165 -14.10 5.15 1.47
N PRO A 166 -14.34 4.27 0.47
CA PRO A 166 -15.16 3.08 0.66
C PRO A 166 -14.63 2.18 1.77
N ALA A 167 -15.52 1.35 2.32
CA ALA A 167 -15.15 0.40 3.35
C ALA A 167 -14.10 -0.60 2.85
N VAL A 168 -13.11 -0.88 3.71
CA VAL A 168 -12.16 -1.97 3.48
C VAL A 168 -12.86 -3.30 3.71
N VAL A 169 -12.77 -4.19 2.73
CA VAL A 169 -13.33 -5.53 2.81
C VAL A 169 -12.28 -6.60 2.47
N PRO A 170 -12.35 -7.77 3.11
CA PRO A 170 -11.54 -8.94 2.77
C PRO A 170 -11.77 -9.37 1.32
N ALA A 171 -10.72 -9.76 0.61
CA ALA A 171 -10.79 -10.09 -0.82
C ALA A 171 -9.89 -11.28 -1.16
N PRO A 172 -10.23 -12.13 -2.16
CA PRO A 172 -9.35 -13.21 -2.58
C PRO A 172 -8.01 -12.67 -3.13
N SER A 173 -6.94 -13.43 -2.91
CA SER A 173 -5.64 -13.16 -3.50
C SER A 173 -5.75 -13.00 -5.02
N PRO A 174 -5.23 -11.89 -5.60
CA PRO A 174 -5.09 -11.76 -7.04
C PRO A 174 -3.84 -12.48 -7.58
N TRP A 175 -3.01 -13.07 -6.72
CA TRP A 175 -1.72 -13.64 -7.09
C TRP A 175 -1.78 -15.13 -7.48
N PRO A 176 -1.02 -15.58 -8.51
CA PRO A 176 -0.21 -14.77 -9.43
C PRO A 176 -1.09 -13.92 -10.33
N LEU A 177 -0.62 -12.73 -10.68
CA LEU A 177 -1.30 -11.94 -11.71
C LEU A 177 -1.28 -12.74 -13.02
N ALA A 178 -2.42 -12.82 -13.70
CA ALA A 178 -2.48 -13.39 -15.04
C ALA A 178 -1.70 -12.48 -16.01
N ASP A 179 -0.99 -13.10 -16.96
CA ASP A 179 -0.31 -12.42 -18.06
C ASP A 179 -1.28 -11.69 -19.00
#